data_AF-A0A4R6EM81-F1
#
_entry.id   AF-A0A4R6EM81-F1
#
_cell.length_a   1.000
_cell.length_b   1.000
_cell.length_c   1.000
_cell.angle_alpha   90.00
_cell.angle_beta   90.00
_cell.angle_gamma   90.00
#
_symmetry.space_group_name_H-M   'P 1'
#
loop_
_entity.id
_entity.type
_entity.pdbx_description
1 polymer ?
#
loop_
_entity_poly.entity_id
_entity_poly.type
_entity_poly.pdbx_seq_one_letter_code
_entity_poly.pdbx_strand_id
1 'polypeptide(L)'
;MRTLVYTAEIDDRFGAGKVSSRIGLSSPAKLFNQQTSLFDDIAAEHAQAPLHCVLVDESQFLTREQVYALSEVVDELDIPVLCYGLRTDFRGELFIGSQYLLCWSDKLVELKTICFCGRKASMVLRLDQEGRPYHEGAQVVIGGNERYVSVCRKHYKEALLEGSLSAIQQRVRGKMEE
;
A
#
# COMPACT_ATOMS: atom_id res chain seq x y z
N MET A 1 -17.87 -19.66 -3.48
CA MET A 1 -17.45 -18.48 -2.73
C MET A 1 -17.35 -17.32 -3.71
N ARG A 2 -18.21 -16.30 -3.58
CA ARG A 2 -18.23 -15.12 -4.45
C ARG A 2 -17.50 -13.98 -3.75
N THR A 3 -16.53 -13.38 -4.43
CA THR A 3 -15.71 -12.29 -3.91
C THR A 3 -15.87 -11.07 -4.81
N LEU A 4 -15.98 -9.89 -4.19
CA LEU A 4 -15.92 -8.61 -4.89
C LEU A 4 -14.54 -8.00 -4.66
N VAL A 5 -13.90 -7.50 -5.73
CA VAL A 5 -12.56 -6.92 -5.66
C VAL A 5 -12.62 -5.48 -6.14
N TYR A 6 -12.00 -4.58 -5.38
CA TYR A 6 -11.80 -3.19 -5.73
C TYR A 6 -10.31 -2.87 -5.88
N THR A 7 -9.99 -1.93 -6.76
CA THR A 7 -8.69 -1.25 -6.82
C THR A 7 -8.89 0.22 -7.09
N ALA A 8 -7.91 1.06 -6.74
CA ALA A 8 -8.02 2.49 -6.90
C ALA A 8 -7.98 2.88 -8.39
N GLU A 9 -8.86 3.78 -8.82
CA GLU A 9 -8.90 4.31 -10.19
C GLU A 9 -7.57 4.95 -10.61
N ILE A 10 -6.86 5.52 -9.64
CA ILE A 10 -5.55 6.13 -9.85
C ILE A 10 -4.47 5.08 -10.19
N ASP A 11 -4.67 3.79 -9.86
CA ASP A 11 -3.68 2.74 -10.16
C ASP A 11 -3.87 2.15 -11.57
N ASP A 12 -3.13 2.68 -12.54
CA ASP A 12 -3.13 2.21 -13.93
C ASP A 12 -1.94 1.29 -14.28
N ARG A 13 -1.11 0.91 -13.30
CA ARG A 13 0.19 0.22 -13.51
C ARG A 13 0.08 -1.11 -14.26
N PHE A 14 -1.07 -1.77 -14.21
CA PHE A 14 -1.32 -3.08 -14.84
C PHE A 14 -2.57 -3.10 -15.74
N GLY A 15 -3.05 -1.93 -16.15
CA GLY A 15 -4.30 -1.74 -16.90
C GLY A 15 -5.51 -1.49 -15.99
N ALA A 16 -6.45 -0.67 -16.46
CA ALA A 16 -7.63 -0.28 -15.69
C ALA A 16 -8.54 -1.48 -15.36
N GLY A 17 -9.05 -1.53 -14.12
CA GLY A 17 -10.09 -2.48 -13.71
C GLY A 17 -9.60 -3.90 -13.40
N LYS A 18 -8.33 -4.05 -13.02
CA LYS A 18 -7.75 -5.36 -12.68
C LYS A 18 -6.72 -5.26 -11.57
N VAL A 19 -6.76 -6.18 -10.62
CA VAL A 19 -5.67 -6.39 -9.67
C VAL A 19 -4.73 -7.44 -10.24
N SER A 20 -3.42 -7.15 -10.26
CA SER A 20 -2.40 -8.05 -10.77
C SER A 20 -1.25 -8.19 -9.77
N SER A 21 -0.77 -9.42 -9.60
CA SER A 21 0.36 -9.75 -8.73
C SER A 21 1.66 -9.88 -9.52
N ARG A 22 2.78 -9.73 -8.81
CA ARG A 22 4.13 -9.90 -9.40
C ARG A 22 4.46 -11.35 -9.80
N ILE A 23 3.66 -12.33 -9.38
CA ILE A 23 3.81 -13.74 -9.75
C ILE A 23 2.92 -14.14 -10.94
N GLY A 24 2.28 -13.17 -11.61
CA GLY A 24 1.48 -13.40 -12.81
C GLY A 24 0.01 -13.76 -12.57
N LEU A 25 -0.44 -13.83 -11.30
CA LEU A 25 -1.86 -13.98 -10.99
C LEU A 25 -2.59 -12.64 -11.14
N SER A 26 -3.86 -12.69 -11.53
CA SER A 26 -4.66 -11.48 -11.71
C SER A 26 -6.16 -11.76 -11.59
N SER A 27 -6.92 -10.76 -11.17
CA SER A 27 -8.38 -10.83 -11.00
C SER A 27 -9.04 -9.55 -11.52
N PRO A 28 -10.24 -9.63 -12.14
CA PRO A 28 -11.04 -8.44 -12.39
C PRO A 28 -11.31 -7.68 -11.09
N ALA A 29 -11.32 -6.35 -11.16
CA ALA A 29 -11.59 -5.49 -10.03
C ALA A 29 -12.43 -4.28 -10.46
N LYS A 30 -13.41 -3.90 -9.64
CA LYS A 30 -14.08 -2.61 -9.77
C LYS A 30 -13.11 -1.49 -9.40
N LEU A 31 -13.24 -0.35 -10.07
CA LEU A 31 -12.48 0.84 -9.72
C LEU A 31 -13.23 1.60 -8.62
N PHE A 32 -12.49 2.11 -7.64
CA PHE A 32 -12.99 3.13 -6.72
C PHE A 32 -12.21 4.42 -6.87
N ASN A 33 -12.91 5.54 -6.68
CA ASN A 33 -12.34 6.87 -6.58
C ASN A 33 -12.92 7.57 -5.35
N GLN A 34 -12.57 8.84 -5.15
CA GLN A 34 -12.96 9.60 -3.96
C GLN A 34 -14.49 9.78 -3.79
N GLN A 35 -15.26 9.57 -4.86
CA GLN A 35 -16.71 9.74 -4.90
C GLN A 35 -17.48 8.41 -4.87
N THR A 36 -16.78 7.28 -4.92
CA THR A 36 -17.42 5.95 -4.90
C THR A 36 -18.08 5.70 -3.54
N SER A 37 -19.40 5.48 -3.54
CA SER A 37 -20.14 4.99 -2.36
C SER A 37 -19.93 3.48 -2.22
N LEU A 38 -18.91 3.09 -1.45
CA LEU A 38 -18.52 1.69 -1.30
C LEU A 38 -19.62 0.85 -0.62
N PHE A 39 -20.26 1.37 0.43
CA PHE A 39 -21.34 0.65 1.11
C PHE A 39 -22.50 0.35 0.17
N ASP A 40 -23.01 1.36 -0.53
CA ASP A 40 -24.18 1.20 -1.42
C ASP A 40 -23.86 0.25 -2.58
N ASP A 41 -22.67 0.35 -3.18
CA ASP A 41 -22.27 -0.54 -4.27
C ASP A 41 -22.12 -2.00 -3.78
N ILE A 42 -21.51 -2.22 -2.61
CA ILE A 42 -21.35 -3.56 -2.02
C ILE A 42 -22.71 -4.15 -1.64
N ALA A 43 -23.61 -3.35 -1.04
CA ALA A 43 -24.94 -3.78 -0.66
C ALA A 43 -25.77 -4.17 -1.89
N ALA A 44 -25.71 -3.38 -2.96
CA ALA A 44 -26.38 -3.69 -4.23
C ALA A 44 -25.83 -4.99 -4.86
N GLU A 45 -24.51 -5.17 -4.85
CA GLU A 45 -23.87 -6.39 -5.34
C GLU A 45 -24.25 -7.63 -4.51
N HIS A 46 -24.35 -7.49 -3.19
CA HIS A 46 -24.75 -8.56 -2.29
C HIS A 46 -26.23 -8.94 -2.49
N ALA A 47 -27.12 -7.96 -2.68
CA ALA A 47 -28.54 -8.18 -2.93
C ALA A 47 -28.80 -8.95 -4.25
N GLN A 48 -27.96 -8.75 -5.27
CA GLN A 48 -28.05 -9.53 -6.52
C GLN A 48 -27.59 -10.97 -6.33
N ALA A 49 -26.49 -11.18 -5.59
CA ALA A 49 -25.98 -12.50 -5.26
C ALA A 49 -25.09 -12.44 -4.01
N PRO A 50 -25.27 -13.34 -3.03
CA PRO A 50 -24.53 -13.29 -1.77
C PRO A 50 -23.01 -13.20 -1.94
N LEU A 51 -22.43 -12.10 -1.47
CA LEU A 51 -20.99 -11.91 -1.33
C LEU A 51 -20.50 -12.61 -0.07
N HIS A 52 -19.35 -13.27 -0.19
CA HIS A 52 -18.70 -13.96 0.93
C HIS A 52 -17.49 -13.18 1.46
N CYS A 53 -17.00 -12.22 0.67
CA CYS A 53 -15.79 -11.45 0.96
C CYS A 53 -15.68 -10.25 0.02
N VAL A 54 -15.19 -9.13 0.53
CA VAL A 54 -14.75 -7.98 -0.25
C VAL A 54 -13.24 -7.80 -0.08
N LEU A 55 -12.53 -7.65 -1.20
CA LEU A 55 -11.11 -7.32 -1.24
C LEU A 55 -10.94 -5.90 -1.76
N VAL A 56 -10.16 -5.08 -1.06
CA VAL A 56 -9.83 -3.71 -1.50
C VAL A 56 -8.32 -3.60 -1.62
N ASP A 57 -7.81 -3.55 -2.84
CA ASP A 57 -6.40 -3.31 -3.12
C ASP A 57 -6.11 -1.80 -3.17
N GLU A 58 -4.83 -1.44 -2.96
CA GLU A 58 -4.37 -0.05 -2.92
C GLU A 58 -5.18 0.83 -1.95
N SER A 59 -5.63 0.23 -0.84
CA SER A 59 -6.51 0.81 0.17
C SER A 59 -5.95 2.06 0.88
N GLN A 60 -4.66 2.34 0.73
CA GLN A 60 -4.09 3.61 1.20
C GLN A 60 -4.72 4.85 0.54
N PHE A 61 -5.34 4.69 -0.64
CA PHE A 61 -6.03 5.76 -1.36
C PHE A 61 -7.49 5.98 -0.94
N LEU A 62 -8.01 5.18 -0.01
CA LEU A 62 -9.34 5.38 0.55
C LEU A 62 -9.43 6.70 1.31
N THR A 63 -10.60 7.33 1.28
CA THR A 63 -10.95 8.40 2.22
C THR A 63 -11.27 7.85 3.59
N ARG A 64 -11.32 8.74 4.59
CA ARG A 64 -11.85 8.41 5.92
C ARG A 64 -13.26 7.83 5.83
N GLU A 65 -14.11 8.49 5.05
CA GLU A 65 -15.52 8.14 4.89
C GLU A 65 -15.67 6.77 4.23
N GLN A 66 -14.80 6.45 3.28
CA GLN A 66 -14.75 5.13 2.67
C GLN A 66 -14.29 4.04 3.63
N VAL A 67 -13.26 4.31 4.46
CA VAL A 67 -12.85 3.34 5.50
C VAL A 67 -13.97 3.11 6.50
N TYR A 68 -14.70 4.16 6.89
CA TYR A 68 -15.89 4.04 7.75
C TYR A 68 -17.00 3.22 7.06
N ALA A 69 -17.29 3.49 5.79
CA ALA A 69 -18.28 2.73 5.03
C ALA A 69 -17.93 1.23 4.96
N LEU A 70 -16.63 0.89 4.89
CA LEU A 70 -16.19 -0.50 4.91
C LEU A 70 -16.38 -1.18 6.27
N SER A 71 -16.31 -0.46 7.40
CA SER A 71 -16.67 -1.04 8.70
C SER A 71 -18.17 -1.31 8.78
N GLU A 72 -19.00 -0.40 8.26
CA GLU A 72 -20.46 -0.61 8.20
C GLU A 72 -20.82 -1.83 7.32
N VAL A 73 -20.05 -2.12 6.26
CA VAL A 73 -20.24 -3.36 5.47
C VAL A 73 -20.03 -4.61 6.33
N VAL A 74 -19.03 -4.60 7.22
CA VAL A 74 -18.77 -5.72 8.12
C VAL A 74 -19.91 -5.83 9.14
N ASP A 75 -20.27 -4.72 9.77
CA ASP A 75 -21.21 -4.70 10.89
C ASP A 75 -22.68 -4.94 10.45
N GLU A 76 -23.11 -4.33 9.35
CA GLU A 76 -24.51 -4.36 8.91
C GLU A 76 -24.81 -5.49 7.91
N LEU A 77 -23.82 -5.89 7.10
CA LEU A 77 -24.01 -6.93 6.08
C LEU A 77 -23.39 -8.27 6.45
N ASP A 78 -22.61 -8.35 7.54
CA ASP A 78 -21.86 -9.54 7.95
C ASP A 78 -20.94 -10.09 6.83
N ILE A 79 -20.33 -9.17 6.06
CA ILE A 79 -19.41 -9.51 4.97
C ILE A 79 -17.99 -9.10 5.38
N PRO A 80 -17.02 -10.04 5.45
CA PRO A 80 -15.65 -9.69 5.76
C PRO A 80 -15.01 -8.84 4.65
N VAL A 81 -14.35 -7.75 5.07
CA VAL A 81 -13.59 -6.85 4.18
C VAL A 81 -12.10 -6.99 4.47
N LEU A 82 -11.31 -7.27 3.44
CA LEU A 82 -9.84 -7.33 3.54
C LEU A 82 -9.24 -6.20 2.71
N CYS A 83 -8.52 -5.31 3.38
CA CYS A 83 -7.81 -4.20 2.77
C CYS A 83 -6.31 -4.51 2.63
N TYR A 84 -5.77 -4.28 1.43
CA TYR A 84 -4.35 -4.38 1.11
C TYR A 84 -3.84 -3.01 0.69
N GLY A 85 -2.70 -2.57 1.21
CA GLY A 85 -2.18 -1.25 0.91
C GLY A 85 -0.90 -0.90 1.65
N LEU A 86 -0.33 0.25 1.27
CA LEU A 86 0.88 0.79 1.88
C LEU A 86 0.56 1.53 3.19
N ARG A 87 1.31 1.24 4.26
CA ARG A 87 1.15 1.95 5.53
C ARG A 87 1.58 3.42 5.43
N THR A 88 2.77 3.66 4.93
CA THR A 88 3.41 4.99 4.87
C THR A 88 3.94 5.28 3.48
N ASP A 89 4.01 6.56 3.12
CA ASP A 89 4.67 7.02 1.90
C ASP A 89 6.20 6.99 2.02
N PHE A 90 6.90 7.47 0.98
CA PHE A 90 8.36 7.55 0.97
C PHE A 90 8.92 8.56 1.97
N ARG A 91 8.09 9.47 2.48
CA ARG A 91 8.45 10.44 3.52
C ARG A 91 8.33 9.83 4.93
N GLY A 92 7.71 8.65 5.03
CA GLY A 92 7.43 8.00 6.30
C GLY A 92 6.13 8.44 6.94
N GLU A 93 5.31 9.22 6.23
CA GLU A 93 4.02 9.71 6.70
C GLU A 93 2.90 8.73 6.33
N LEU A 94 1.86 8.66 7.15
CA LEU A 94 0.71 7.81 6.87
C LEU A 94 -0.05 8.34 5.65
N PHE A 95 -0.58 7.41 4.86
CA PHE A 95 -1.67 7.74 3.94
C PHE A 95 -2.98 7.87 4.72
N ILE A 96 -3.92 8.67 4.21
CA ILE A 96 -5.22 8.91 4.85
C ILE A 96 -5.98 7.59 5.05
N GLY A 97 -6.15 6.77 4.02
CA GLY A 97 -6.83 5.49 4.13
C GLY A 97 -6.16 4.58 5.16
N SER A 98 -4.83 4.49 5.11
CA SER A 98 -4.03 3.70 6.04
C SER A 98 -4.11 4.20 7.49
N GLN A 99 -4.21 5.50 7.71
CA GLN A 99 -4.37 6.08 9.03
C GLN A 99 -5.67 5.57 9.69
N TYR A 100 -6.79 5.58 8.96
CA TYR A 100 -8.07 5.13 9.51
C TYR A 100 -8.18 3.60 9.58
N LEU A 101 -7.61 2.88 8.62
CA LEU A 101 -7.54 1.41 8.69
C LEU A 101 -6.75 0.95 9.92
N LEU A 102 -5.63 1.60 10.25
CA LEU A 102 -4.89 1.31 11.48
C LEU A 102 -5.70 1.56 12.76
N CYS A 103 -6.67 2.48 12.72
CA CYS A 103 -7.50 2.83 13.88
C CYS A 103 -8.71 1.90 14.05
N TRP A 104 -9.32 1.46 12.94
CA TRP A 104 -10.65 0.84 12.97
C TRP A 104 -10.69 -0.63 12.55
N SER A 105 -9.63 -1.16 11.93
CA SER A 105 -9.63 -2.59 11.55
C SER A 105 -9.55 -3.51 12.77
N ASP A 106 -10.38 -4.56 12.80
CA ASP A 106 -10.36 -5.60 13.84
C ASP A 106 -9.03 -6.37 13.87
N LYS A 107 -8.39 -6.51 12.71
CA LYS A 107 -7.15 -7.26 12.54
C LYS A 107 -6.18 -6.53 11.62
N LEU A 108 -4.94 -6.39 12.10
CA LEU A 108 -3.84 -5.81 11.36
C LEU A 108 -2.75 -6.86 11.12
N VAL A 109 -2.35 -7.04 9.87
CA VAL A 109 -1.24 -7.92 9.48
C VAL A 109 -0.19 -7.10 8.74
N GLU A 110 0.99 -6.95 9.35
CA GLU A 110 2.14 -6.31 8.70
C GLU A 110 2.89 -7.32 7.82
N LEU A 111 2.84 -7.13 6.50
CA LEU A 111 3.74 -7.80 5.58
C LEU A 111 5.10 -7.09 5.60
N LYS A 112 6.17 -7.85 5.83
CA LYS A 112 7.52 -7.30 6.00
C LYS A 112 8.46 -7.80 4.91
N THR A 113 9.33 -6.90 4.47
CA THR A 113 10.53 -7.24 3.70
C THR A 113 11.76 -7.10 4.60
N ILE A 114 12.93 -7.39 4.03
CA ILE A 114 14.20 -7.40 4.76
C ILE A 114 15.08 -6.27 4.20
N CYS A 115 15.60 -5.43 5.09
CA CYS A 115 16.60 -4.44 4.73
C CYS A 115 17.93 -5.15 4.43
N PHE A 116 18.78 -4.57 3.60
CA PHE A 116 20.11 -5.13 3.26
C PHE A 116 21.01 -5.45 4.47
N CYS A 117 20.70 -4.94 5.66
CA CYS A 117 21.37 -5.26 6.92
C CYS A 117 20.77 -6.45 7.69
N GLY A 118 19.81 -7.18 7.12
CA GLY A 118 19.10 -8.29 7.75
C GLY A 118 17.95 -7.91 8.68
N ARG A 119 17.83 -6.63 9.08
CA ARG A 119 16.69 -6.16 9.92
C ARG A 119 15.40 -6.01 9.11
N LYS A 120 14.26 -6.05 9.79
CA LYS A 120 12.94 -5.72 9.23
C LYS A 120 12.99 -4.37 8.49
N ALA A 121 12.58 -4.36 7.23
CA ALA A 121 12.36 -3.13 6.48
C ALA A 121 10.97 -2.59 6.81
N SER A 122 10.90 -1.31 7.17
CA SER A 122 9.67 -0.65 7.63
C SER A 122 9.46 0.72 6.99
N MET A 123 10.42 1.18 6.18
CA MET A 123 10.43 2.46 5.48
C MET A 123 10.70 2.21 4.00
N VAL A 124 10.31 3.15 3.15
CA VAL A 124 10.59 3.11 1.70
C VAL A 124 11.37 4.37 1.33
N LEU A 125 12.56 4.20 0.75
CA LEU A 125 13.28 5.29 0.10
C LEU A 125 12.78 5.43 -1.33
N ARG A 126 12.67 6.68 -1.80
CA ARG A 126 12.51 7.02 -3.21
C ARG A 126 13.85 7.57 -3.71
N LEU A 127 14.35 6.98 -4.79
CA LEU A 127 15.65 7.32 -5.37
C LEU A 127 15.46 7.95 -6.75
N ASP A 128 16.26 8.97 -7.05
CA ASP A 128 16.35 9.56 -8.38
C ASP A 128 17.10 8.64 -9.36
N GLN A 129 17.32 9.11 -10.60
CA GLN A 129 17.99 8.32 -11.64
C GLN A 129 19.46 8.03 -11.29
N GLU A 130 20.07 8.91 -10.50
CA GLU A 130 21.43 8.80 -9.99
C GLU A 130 21.53 7.95 -8.71
N GLY A 131 20.39 7.45 -8.19
CA GLY A 131 20.32 6.61 -7.00
C GLY A 131 20.39 7.37 -5.67
N ARG A 132 20.24 8.69 -5.69
CA ARG A 132 20.23 9.53 -4.49
C ARG A 132 18.84 9.53 -3.86
N PRO A 133 18.73 9.34 -2.54
CA PRO A 133 17.47 9.41 -1.85
C PRO A 133 17.01 10.86 -1.70
N TYR A 134 15.73 11.10 -1.94
CA TYR A 134 15.11 12.40 -1.70
C TYR A 134 13.81 12.25 -0.92
N HIS A 135 13.47 13.29 -0.16
CA HIS A 135 12.34 13.32 0.77
C HIS A 135 11.26 14.34 0.38
N GLU A 136 11.50 15.11 -0.68
CA GLU A 136 10.60 16.15 -1.15
C GLU A 136 9.87 15.72 -2.43
N GLY A 137 8.72 16.34 -2.71
CA GLY A 137 7.93 16.08 -3.91
C GLY A 137 6.56 15.45 -3.63
N ALA A 138 5.80 15.26 -4.72
CA ALA A 138 4.45 14.72 -4.64
C ALA A 138 4.45 13.29 -4.09
N GLN A 139 3.53 13.02 -3.15
CA GLN A 139 3.36 11.73 -2.47
C GLN A 139 3.04 10.59 -3.45
N VAL A 140 2.38 10.92 -4.57
CA VAL A 140 1.96 9.95 -5.58
C VAL A 140 2.57 10.34 -6.91
N VAL A 141 3.46 9.49 -7.43
CA VAL A 141 3.87 9.50 -8.84
C VAL A 141 3.83 8.07 -9.32
N ILE A 142 2.94 7.82 -10.28
CA ILE A 142 2.77 6.52 -10.92
C ILE A 142 3.52 6.60 -12.25
N GLY A 143 4.39 5.62 -12.52
CA GLY A 143 5.08 5.52 -13.82
C GLY A 143 6.33 6.39 -14.02
N GLY A 144 7.07 6.77 -12.97
CA GLY A 144 8.37 7.46 -13.09
C GLY A 144 9.59 6.51 -13.21
N ASN A 145 10.73 7.02 -13.71
CA ASN A 145 12.05 6.34 -13.69
C ASN A 145 12.65 6.17 -12.27
N GLU A 146 11.85 6.42 -11.24
CA GLU A 146 12.27 6.49 -9.85
C GLU A 146 12.28 5.10 -9.24
N ARG A 147 13.27 4.85 -8.39
CA ARG A 147 13.45 3.53 -7.77
C ARG A 147 13.02 3.57 -6.31
N TYR A 148 12.07 2.71 -5.95
CA TYR A 148 11.65 2.53 -4.56
C TYR A 148 12.44 1.40 -3.89
N VAL A 149 13.01 1.65 -2.71
CA VAL A 149 13.79 0.65 -1.96
C VAL A 149 13.34 0.57 -0.51
N SER A 150 12.88 -0.61 -0.09
CA SER A 150 12.51 -0.87 1.31
C SER A 150 13.74 -1.02 2.20
N VAL A 151 13.79 -0.26 3.29
CA VAL A 151 14.89 -0.27 4.26
C VAL A 151 14.39 -0.21 5.70
N CYS A 152 15.25 -0.52 6.67
CA CYS A 152 14.93 -0.29 8.08
C CYS A 152 15.02 1.19 8.41
N ARG A 153 14.34 1.62 9.49
CA ARG A 153 14.32 3.02 9.93
C ARG A 153 15.70 3.65 10.11
N LYS A 154 16.70 2.88 10.56
CA LYS A 154 18.08 3.36 10.72
C LYS A 154 18.69 3.77 9.36
N HIS A 155 18.71 2.85 8.41
CA HIS A 155 19.31 3.09 7.09
C HIS A 155 18.49 4.05 6.23
N TYR A 156 17.19 4.19 6.48
CA TYR A 156 16.39 5.28 5.90
C TYR A 156 16.96 6.65 6.28
N LYS A 157 17.15 6.90 7.59
CA LYS A 157 17.67 8.17 8.09
C LYS A 157 19.11 8.41 7.64
N GLU A 158 19.96 7.39 7.71
CA GLU A 158 21.36 7.51 7.29
C GLU A 158 21.47 7.81 5.79
N ALA A 159 20.68 7.14 4.94
CA ALA A 159 20.72 7.37 3.51
C ALA A 159 20.28 8.80 3.15
N LEU A 160 19.24 9.32 3.81
CA LEU A 160 18.78 10.71 3.60
C LEU A 160 19.81 11.74 4.08
N LEU A 161 20.44 11.51 5.24
CA LEU A 161 21.47 12.41 5.77
C LEU A 161 22.75 12.40 4.90
N GLU A 162 23.14 11.23 4.39
CA GLU A 162 24.31 11.07 3.52
C GLU A 162 24.03 11.53 2.07
N GLY A 163 22.77 11.50 1.63
CA GLY A 163 22.41 11.68 0.22
C GLY A 163 22.82 10.52 -0.68
N SER A 164 23.13 9.34 -0.12
CA SER A 164 23.60 8.17 -0.87
C SER A 164 23.28 6.86 -0.17
N LEU A 165 22.40 6.04 -0.76
CA LEU A 165 22.11 4.70 -0.24
C LEU A 165 23.30 3.74 -0.44
N SER A 166 24.03 3.86 -1.54
CA SER A 166 25.15 2.98 -1.88
C SER A 166 26.31 3.14 -0.88
N ALA A 167 26.59 4.35 -0.42
CA ALA A 167 27.58 4.62 0.62
C ALA A 167 27.20 3.91 1.93
N ILE A 168 25.92 3.93 2.33
CA ILE A 168 25.45 3.21 3.52
C ILE A 168 25.66 1.69 3.35
N GLN A 169 25.30 1.15 2.19
CA GLN A 169 25.42 -0.28 1.91
C GLN A 169 26.88 -0.76 1.98
N GLN A 170 27.82 0.00 1.42
CA GLN A 170 29.25 -0.30 1.49
C GLN A 170 29.77 -0.30 2.93
N ARG A 171 29.40 0.71 3.74
CA ARG A 171 29.78 0.78 5.17
C ARG A 171 29.25 -0.40 5.97
N VAL A 172 28.06 -0.91 5.65
CA VAL A 172 27.47 -2.06 6.36
C VAL A 172 28.13 -3.36 5.92
N ARG A 173 28.47 -3.52 4.64
CA ARG A 173 29.17 -4.71 4.13
C ARG A 173 30.58 -4.84 4.68
N GLY A 174 31.35 -3.75 4.68
CA GLY A 174 32.72 -3.76 5.21
C GLY A 174 32.83 -4.13 6.69
N LYS A 175 31.76 -3.92 7.48
CA LYS A 175 31.68 -4.33 8.89
C LYS A 175 31.28 -5.79 9.11
N MET A 176 30.86 -6.50 8.07
CA MET A 176 30.49 -7.92 8.13
C MET A 176 31.63 -8.84 7.70
N GLU A 177 32.69 -8.28 7.13
CA GLU A 177 33.89 -9.00 6.67
C GLU A 177 35.04 -8.97 7.70
N GLU A 178 34.86 -8.26 8.83
CA GLU A 178 35.70 -8.27 10.03
C GLU A 178 35.07 -9.11 11.15
#